data_AF-A0A645GUN6-F1
#
_entry.id   AF-A0A645GUN6-F1
#
_cell.length_a   1.000
_cell.length_b   1.000
_cell.length_c   1.000
_cell.angle_alpha   90.00
_cell.angle_beta   90.00
_cell.angle_gamma   90.00
#
_symmetry.space_group_name_H-M   'P 1'
#
loop_
_entity.id
_entity.type
_entity.pdbx_description
1 polymer ?
#
loop_
_entity_poly.entity_id
_entity_poly.type
_entity_poly.pdbx_seq_one_letter_code
_entity_poly.pdbx_strand_id
1 'polypeptide(L)'
;MLMARDYPDYFAAAFPVCEGLNDILISDADIQNLAQTPIWFTAAANDMVLPPAINTLPTYDRLVAADADVYLTLFDKVEDTSGLYTNADGTPYQYNGHFSWVYVHNNEVSTVIDGTEITLMQWLSEQSLND
;
A
#
# COMPACT_ATOMS: atom_id res chain seq x y z
N MET A 1 5.13 7.39 4.16
CA MET A 1 4.56 8.57 3.48
C MET A 1 5.33 9.89 3.58
N LEU A 2 5.96 10.26 4.71
CA LEU A 2 6.53 11.62 4.91
C LEU A 2 7.51 12.08 3.82
N MET A 3 8.39 11.19 3.35
CA MET A 3 9.36 11.55 2.31
C MET A 3 8.69 11.86 0.96
N ALA A 4 7.63 11.13 0.58
CA ALA A 4 6.88 11.43 -0.65
C ALA A 4 6.09 12.75 -0.50
N ARG A 5 5.53 13.00 0.69
CA ARG A 5 4.78 14.22 1.01
C ARG A 5 5.64 15.49 0.95
N ASP A 6 6.81 15.42 1.57
CA ASP A 6 7.67 16.60 1.78
C ASP A 6 8.59 16.87 0.59
N TYR A 7 8.72 15.91 -0.35
CA TYR A 7 9.61 15.98 -1.52
C TYR A 7 8.93 15.43 -2.79
N PRO A 8 7.87 16.08 -3.31
CA PRO A 8 6.96 15.54 -4.35
C PRO A 8 7.60 15.24 -5.73
N ASP A 9 8.85 15.67 -5.96
CA ASP A 9 9.59 15.46 -7.22
C ASP A 9 10.87 14.62 -7.04
N TYR A 10 11.15 14.12 -5.83
CA TYR A 10 12.40 13.43 -5.56
C TYR A 10 12.32 11.92 -5.86
N PHE A 11 11.15 11.31 -5.70
CA PHE A 11 10.93 9.89 -5.88
C PHE A 11 10.02 9.65 -7.08
N ALA A 12 10.39 8.70 -7.94
CA ALA A 12 9.57 8.29 -9.08
C ALA A 12 8.24 7.65 -8.67
N ALA A 13 8.19 7.01 -7.50
CA ALA A 13 6.99 6.42 -6.93
C ALA A 13 7.19 6.13 -5.44
N ALA A 14 6.09 5.82 -4.73
CA ALA A 14 6.12 5.30 -3.38
C ALA A 14 5.20 4.07 -3.22
N PHE A 15 5.57 3.15 -2.32
CA PHE A 15 4.75 1.97 -2.01
C PHE A 15 4.56 1.78 -0.50
N PRO A 16 3.77 2.64 0.18
CA PRO A 16 3.62 2.56 1.62
C PRO A 16 2.94 1.25 2.03
N VAL A 17 3.53 0.58 3.02
CA VAL A 17 3.01 -0.68 3.59
C VAL A 17 2.65 -0.42 5.03
N CYS A 18 1.45 -0.86 5.45
CA CYS A 18 0.89 -0.61 6.79
C CYS A 18 1.14 0.83 7.26
N GLU A 19 0.72 1.81 6.45
CA GLU A 19 1.08 3.22 6.63
C GLU A 19 0.70 3.74 8.03
N GLY A 20 1.66 4.42 8.68
CA GLY A 20 1.52 4.91 10.05
C GLY A 20 1.24 6.41 10.19
N LEU A 21 1.26 7.17 9.09
CA LEU A 21 0.82 8.56 9.08
C LEU A 21 -0.70 8.60 9.14
N ASN A 22 -1.22 8.98 10.30
CA ASN A 22 -2.64 9.20 10.49
C ASN A 22 -3.13 10.32 9.56
N ASP A 23 -4.27 10.10 8.90
CA ASP A 23 -4.79 11.04 7.90
C ASP A 23 -5.10 12.42 8.49
N ILE A 24 -5.39 12.52 9.80
CA ILE A 24 -5.56 13.82 10.49
C ILE A 24 -4.32 14.71 10.41
N LEU A 25 -3.15 14.14 10.16
CA LEU A 25 -1.87 14.84 10.03
C LEU A 25 -1.51 15.16 8.57
N ILE A 26 -2.41 14.87 7.62
CA ILE A 26 -2.24 15.11 6.19
C ILE A 26 -3.19 16.23 5.78
N SER A 27 -2.66 17.42 5.54
CA SER A 27 -3.46 18.55 5.05
C SER A 27 -3.92 18.35 3.61
N ASP A 28 -4.86 19.15 3.14
CA ASP A 28 -5.27 19.09 1.72
C ASP A 28 -4.11 19.47 0.78
N ALA A 29 -3.24 20.38 1.20
CA ALA A 29 -2.03 20.73 0.45
C ALA A 29 -1.06 19.53 0.37
N ASP A 30 -0.95 18.75 1.45
CA ASP A 30 -0.16 17.51 1.45
C ASP A 30 -0.71 16.47 0.48
N ILE A 31 -2.03 16.34 0.37
CA ILE A 31 -2.66 15.46 -0.64
C ILE A 31 -2.31 15.91 -2.06
N GLN A 32 -2.35 17.22 -2.34
CA GLN A 32 -1.96 17.74 -3.65
C GLN A 32 -0.47 17.52 -3.96
N ASN A 33 0.40 17.59 -2.95
CA ASN A 33 1.81 17.23 -3.11
C ASN A 33 1.99 15.73 -3.38
N LEU A 34 1.35 14.88 -2.58
CA LEU A 34 1.41 13.43 -2.74
C LEU A 34 0.84 12.96 -4.08
N ALA A 35 -0.20 13.61 -4.61
CA ALA A 35 -0.81 13.28 -5.89
C ALA A 35 0.13 13.43 -7.10
N GLN A 36 1.27 14.10 -6.94
CA GLN A 36 2.30 14.23 -7.98
C GLN A 36 3.22 13.00 -8.06
N THR A 37 3.22 12.14 -7.03
CA THR A 37 4.00 10.91 -6.98
C THR A 37 3.06 9.72 -7.15
N PRO A 38 3.28 8.81 -8.12
CA PRO A 38 2.58 7.54 -8.21
C PRO A 38 2.70 6.74 -6.90
N ILE A 39 1.58 6.27 -6.35
CA ILE A 39 1.56 5.58 -5.04
C ILE A 39 0.81 4.25 -5.10
N TRP A 40 1.37 3.19 -4.53
CA TRP A 40 0.64 1.94 -4.30
C TRP A 40 0.67 1.54 -2.83
N PHE A 41 -0.48 1.65 -2.16
CA PHE A 41 -0.65 1.25 -0.77
C PHE A 41 -0.85 -0.25 -0.60
N THR A 42 -0.23 -0.83 0.44
CA THR A 42 -0.53 -2.18 0.91
C THR A 42 -0.92 -2.15 2.39
N ALA A 43 -2.04 -2.78 2.74
CA ALA A 43 -2.50 -2.90 4.13
C ALA A 43 -3.29 -4.19 4.33
N ALA A 44 -3.53 -4.56 5.59
CA ALA A 44 -4.52 -5.58 5.93
C ALA A 44 -5.61 -4.98 6.82
N ALA A 45 -6.87 -5.30 6.54
CA ALA A 45 -8.04 -4.76 7.22
C ALA A 45 -8.06 -5.09 8.72
N ASN A 46 -7.42 -6.19 9.12
CA ASN A 46 -7.29 -6.62 10.52
C ASN A 46 -6.04 -6.07 11.24
N ASP A 47 -5.30 -5.12 10.65
CA ASP A 47 -4.22 -4.43 11.36
C ASP A 47 -4.77 -3.62 12.54
N MET A 48 -4.34 -3.98 13.75
CA MET A 48 -4.71 -3.31 15.01
C MET A 48 -3.59 -2.42 15.58
N VAL A 49 -2.39 -2.44 14.98
CA VAL A 49 -1.26 -1.58 15.38
C VAL A 49 -1.40 -0.23 14.68
N LEU A 50 -1.66 -0.25 13.38
CA LEU A 50 -1.93 0.93 12.56
C LEU A 50 -3.23 0.72 11.77
N PRO A 51 -4.41 0.94 12.41
CA PRO A 51 -5.69 0.63 11.78
C PRO A 51 -5.87 1.34 10.43
N PRO A 52 -6.14 0.63 9.32
CA PRO A 52 -6.24 1.26 8.00
C PRO A 52 -7.35 2.31 7.92
N ALA A 53 -8.42 2.12 8.71
CA ALA A 53 -9.57 3.03 8.76
C ALA A 53 -9.24 4.47 9.20
N ILE A 54 -8.10 4.69 9.85
CA ILE A 54 -7.64 6.04 10.29
C ILE A 54 -6.29 6.45 9.68
N ASN A 55 -5.65 5.55 8.92
CA ASN A 55 -4.35 5.81 8.28
C ASN A 55 -4.49 5.65 6.75
N THR A 56 -4.26 4.44 6.23
CA THR A 56 -4.19 4.16 4.79
C THR A 56 -5.46 4.51 4.02
N LEU A 57 -6.64 4.06 4.46
CA LEU A 57 -7.88 4.19 3.69
C LEU A 57 -8.32 5.64 3.46
N PRO A 58 -8.42 6.51 4.48
CA PRO A 58 -8.80 7.90 4.25
C PRO A 58 -7.80 8.66 3.38
N THR A 59 -6.49 8.36 3.51
CA THR A 59 -5.47 8.97 2.64
C THR A 59 -5.63 8.53 1.19
N TYR A 60 -5.86 7.22 0.96
CA TYR A 60 -6.12 6.65 -0.36
C TYR A 60 -7.36 7.29 -1.00
N ASP A 61 -8.48 7.36 -0.27
CA ASP A 61 -9.74 7.93 -0.78
C ASP A 61 -9.56 9.40 -1.20
N ARG A 62 -8.77 10.18 -0.44
CA ARG A 62 -8.45 11.58 -0.77
C ARG A 62 -7.55 11.72 -1.99
N LEU A 63 -6.61 10.79 -2.20
CA LEU A 63 -5.76 10.75 -3.39
C LEU A 63 -6.57 10.37 -4.63
N VAL A 64 -7.48 9.39 -4.53
CA VAL A 64 -8.43 9.04 -5.61
C VAL A 64 -9.31 10.24 -5.96
N ALA A 65 -9.84 10.95 -4.96
CA ALA A 65 -10.64 12.15 -5.19
C ALA A 65 -9.84 13.30 -5.84
N ALA A 66 -8.51 13.27 -5.74
CA ALA A 66 -7.59 14.22 -6.37
C ALA A 66 -7.12 13.76 -7.76
N ASP A 67 -7.66 12.66 -8.31
CA ASP A 67 -7.28 12.09 -9.61
C ASP A 67 -5.78 11.69 -9.68
N ALA A 68 -5.22 11.28 -8.54
CA ALA A 68 -3.84 10.79 -8.45
C ALA A 68 -3.69 9.39 -9.08
N ASP A 69 -2.49 9.08 -9.59
CA ASP A 69 -2.13 7.70 -9.95
C ASP A 69 -1.88 6.89 -8.67
N VAL A 70 -2.94 6.29 -8.15
CA VAL A 70 -2.94 5.63 -6.86
C VAL A 70 -3.62 4.26 -6.88
N TYR A 71 -2.96 3.28 -6.28
CA TYR A 71 -3.48 1.92 -6.11
C TYR A 71 -3.52 1.52 -4.64
N LEU A 72 -4.42 0.59 -4.31
CA LEU A 72 -4.53 0.00 -2.99
C LEU A 72 -4.75 -1.51 -3.13
N THR A 73 -3.91 -2.27 -2.44
CA THR A 73 -4.18 -3.69 -2.15
C THR A 73 -4.47 -3.82 -0.66
N LEU A 74 -5.74 -4.06 -0.34
CA LEU A 74 -6.21 -4.28 1.02
C LEU A 74 -6.53 -5.76 1.21
N PHE A 75 -5.71 -6.46 1.98
CA PHE A 75 -5.97 -7.84 2.36
C PHE A 75 -6.96 -7.89 3.53
N ASP A 76 -7.79 -8.94 3.63
CA ASP A 76 -8.69 -9.10 4.78
C ASP A 76 -7.90 -9.37 6.08
N LYS A 77 -6.85 -10.17 5.96
CA LYS A 77 -5.94 -10.60 7.03
C LYS A 77 -4.58 -10.99 6.45
N VAL A 78 -3.58 -11.12 7.31
CA VAL A 78 -2.25 -11.61 6.95
C VAL A 78 -2.14 -13.09 7.28
N GLU A 79 -1.88 -13.92 6.29
CA GLU A 79 -1.80 -15.38 6.37
C GLU A 79 -0.60 -15.92 5.60
N ASP A 80 -0.13 -17.10 5.99
CA ASP A 80 0.91 -17.81 5.27
C ASP A 80 0.43 -18.29 3.91
N THR A 81 1.12 -17.86 2.85
CA THR A 81 0.88 -18.29 1.47
C THR A 81 1.93 -19.30 0.99
N SER A 82 3.03 -19.44 1.74
CA SER A 82 4.14 -20.33 1.41
C SER A 82 3.81 -21.81 1.62
N GLY A 83 2.84 -22.11 2.49
CA GLY A 83 2.51 -23.46 2.92
C GLY A 83 3.46 -24.02 3.99
N LEU A 84 4.43 -23.22 4.47
CA LEU A 84 5.38 -23.63 5.50
C LEU A 84 4.79 -23.59 6.90
N TYR A 85 3.83 -22.69 7.13
CA TYR A 85 3.22 -22.48 8.44
C TYR A 85 1.72 -22.71 8.36
N THR A 86 1.27 -23.76 9.04
CA THR A 86 -0.14 -24.17 9.07
C THR A 86 -0.60 -24.43 10.50
N ASN A 87 -1.90 -24.28 10.72
CA ASN A 87 -2.56 -24.70 11.94
C ASN A 87 -2.66 -26.23 11.99
N ALA A 88 -3.07 -26.77 13.14
CA ALA A 88 -3.22 -28.22 13.33
C ALA A 88 -4.26 -28.87 12.40
N ASP A 89 -5.22 -28.09 11.89
CA ASP A 89 -6.23 -28.52 10.93
C ASP A 89 -5.79 -28.39 9.46
N GLY A 90 -4.53 -27.95 9.22
CA GLY A 90 -3.96 -27.78 7.89
C GLY A 90 -4.30 -26.46 7.20
N THR A 91 -5.07 -25.57 7.83
CA THR A 91 -5.30 -24.22 7.30
C THR A 91 -4.04 -23.35 7.43
N PRO A 92 -3.83 -22.35 6.56
CA PRO A 92 -2.72 -21.41 6.69
C PRO A 92 -2.65 -20.75 8.08
N TYR A 93 -1.44 -20.58 8.61
CA TYR A 93 -1.25 -19.83 9.85
C TYR A 93 -1.54 -18.34 9.61
N GLN A 94 -2.36 -17.73 10.48
CA GLN A 94 -2.62 -16.30 10.43
C GLN A 94 -1.56 -15.53 11.22
N TYR A 95 -0.84 -14.64 10.56
CA TYR A 95 0.11 -13.71 11.18
C TYR A 95 -0.61 -12.52 11.85
N ASN A 96 0.16 -11.67 12.52
CA ASN A 96 -0.36 -10.40 13.01
C ASN A 96 -0.85 -9.55 11.81
N GLY A 97 -2.03 -8.94 11.93
CA GLY A 97 -2.61 -8.11 10.87
C GLY A 97 -1.72 -6.95 10.40
N HIS A 98 -0.82 -6.47 11.26
CA HIS A 98 0.14 -5.43 10.90
C HIS A 98 1.15 -5.87 9.82
N PHE A 99 1.40 -7.17 9.68
CA PHE A 99 2.54 -7.72 8.93
C PHE A 99 2.28 -7.81 7.41
N SER A 100 1.53 -6.86 6.86
CA SER A 100 1.17 -6.82 5.43
C SER A 100 2.37 -6.74 4.48
N TRP A 101 3.56 -6.40 4.99
CA TRP A 101 4.84 -6.48 4.23
C TRP A 101 5.23 -7.89 3.81
N VAL A 102 4.68 -8.93 4.44
CA VAL A 102 4.91 -10.32 4.02
C VAL A 102 4.52 -10.49 2.55
N TYR A 103 3.34 -10.00 2.15
CA TYR A 103 2.85 -10.07 0.77
C TYR A 103 3.73 -9.28 -0.20
N VAL A 104 4.24 -8.11 0.22
CA VAL A 104 5.14 -7.29 -0.60
C VAL A 104 6.45 -8.04 -0.88
N HIS A 105 7.08 -8.59 0.15
CA HIS A 105 8.37 -9.28 0.00
C HIS A 105 8.26 -10.64 -0.70
N ASN A 106 7.08 -11.25 -0.69
CA ASN A 106 6.79 -12.44 -1.48
C ASN A 106 6.35 -12.14 -2.92
N ASN A 107 6.26 -10.86 -3.32
CA ASN A 107 5.76 -10.41 -4.62
C ASN A 107 4.31 -10.87 -4.90
N GLU A 108 3.46 -10.83 -3.87
CA GLU A 108 2.05 -11.28 -3.88
C GLU A 108 1.05 -10.11 -3.92
N VAL A 109 1.55 -8.88 -3.92
CA VAL A 109 0.72 -7.69 -4.14
C VAL A 109 0.55 -7.51 -5.65
N SER A 110 -0.67 -7.67 -6.15
CA SER A 110 -1.02 -7.43 -7.55
C SER A 110 -2.38 -6.72 -7.68
N THR A 111 -2.60 -6.12 -8.84
CA THR A 111 -3.91 -5.63 -9.28
C THR A 111 -3.99 -5.73 -10.80
N VAL A 112 -5.16 -5.45 -11.37
CA VAL A 112 -5.35 -5.34 -12.81
C VAL A 112 -5.31 -3.87 -13.21
N ILE A 113 -4.31 -3.48 -14.01
CA ILE A 113 -4.17 -2.15 -14.61
C ILE A 113 -4.32 -2.32 -16.12
N ASP A 114 -5.25 -1.59 -16.74
CA ASP A 114 -5.55 -1.65 -18.18
C ASP A 114 -5.77 -3.09 -18.72
N GLY A 115 -6.41 -3.94 -17.91
CA GLY A 115 -6.72 -5.31 -18.27
C GLY A 115 -5.55 -6.30 -18.16
N THR A 116 -4.40 -5.86 -17.64
CA THR A 116 -3.23 -6.70 -17.39
C THR A 116 -3.01 -6.86 -15.89
N GLU A 117 -2.85 -8.10 -15.41
CA GLU A 117 -2.39 -8.34 -14.04
C GLU A 117 -0.92 -7.95 -13.93
N ILE A 118 -0.63 -7.07 -12.96
CA ILE A 118 0.71 -6.57 -12.70
C ILE A 118 0.98 -6.65 -11.20
N THR A 119 2.19 -7.08 -10.82
CA THR A 119 2.61 -7.06 -9.42
C THR A 119 3.13 -5.68 -9.03
N LEU A 120 3.09 -5.36 -7.74
CA LEU A 120 3.68 -4.13 -7.20
C LEU A 120 5.13 -3.95 -7.66
N MET A 121 5.94 -5.02 -7.67
CA MET A 121 7.35 -4.94 -8.08
C MET A 121 7.51 -4.67 -9.57
N GLN A 122 6.63 -5.23 -10.42
CA GLN A 122 6.63 -4.93 -11.85
C GLN A 122 6.23 -3.47 -12.09
N TRP A 123 5.12 -3.03 -11.50
CA TRP A 123 4.67 -1.65 -11.58
C TRP A 123 5.74 -0.67 -11.10
N LEU A 124 6.38 -0.95 -9.97
CA LEU A 124 7.45 -0.12 -9.42
C LEU A 124 8.66 -0.03 -10.37
N SER A 125 8.96 -1.09 -11.12
CA SER A 125 10.07 -1.12 -12.08
C SER A 125 9.81 -0.28 -13.34
N GLU A 126 8.55 0.05 -13.61
CA GLU A 126 8.13 0.88 -14.74
C GLU A 126 8.10 2.38 -14.40
N GLN A 127 8.29 2.74 -13.13
CA GLN A 127 8.27 4.12 -12.66
C GLN A 127 9.59 4.83 -12.96
N SER A 128 9.52 6.06 -13.42
CA SER A 128 10.67 6.95 -13.62
C SER A 128 10.30 8.37 -13.25
N LEU A 129 11.28 9.17 -12.83
CA LEU A 129 11.08 10.63 -12.82
C LEU A 129 10.86 11.07 -14.28
N ASN A 130 9.89 11.95 -14.50
CA ASN A 130 9.74 12.59 -15.80
C ASN A 130 10.93 13.56 -15.98
N ASP A 131 11.71 13.35 -17.06
CA ASP A 131 12.77 14.28 -17.49
C ASP A 131 12.21 15.60 -18.05
#